data_AF-A0A9P5JSH1-F1
#
_entry.id   AF-A0A9P5JSH1-F1
#
_cell.length_a   1.000
_cell.length_b   1.000
_cell.length_c   1.000
_cell.angle_alpha   90.00
_cell.angle_beta   90.00
_cell.angle_gamma   90.00
#
_symmetry.space_group_name_H-M   'P 1'
#
loop_
_entity.id
_entity.type
_entity.pdbx_description
1 polymer ?
#
loop_
_entity_poly.entity_id
_entity_poly.type
_entity_poly.pdbx_seq_one_letter_code
_entity_poly.pdbx_strand_id
1 'polypeptide(L)'
;MLQPAGTPDWLKEQLESTSASWPQDDFGAVQRPPATPGGPPEWRIKCYDCPGMLYKPGPGHTLDNFIVHLRNRNHRNNVSKRIMEAESVSADVTAADGA
;
A
#
# COMPACT_ATOMS: atom_id res chain seq x y z
N MET A 1 8.62 -0.05 0.20
CA MET A 1 7.70 -0.93 -0.55
C MET A 1 8.34 -2.29 -0.77
N LEU A 2 7.86 -3.34 -0.10
CA LEU A 2 8.32 -4.72 -0.34
C LEU A 2 7.48 -5.30 -1.49
N GLN A 3 8.08 -5.56 -2.65
CA GLN A 3 7.38 -6.17 -3.79
C GLN A 3 7.72 -7.67 -3.86
N PRO A 4 6.73 -8.57 -3.99
CA PRO A 4 6.99 -10.00 -4.15
C PRO A 4 7.56 -10.31 -5.54
N ALA A 5 8.42 -11.33 -5.59
CA ALA A 5 9.02 -11.80 -6.85
C ALA A 5 7.94 -12.25 -7.84
N GLY A 6 8.07 -11.86 -9.11
CA GLY A 6 7.11 -12.20 -10.18
C GLY A 6 5.96 -11.22 -10.38
N THR A 7 6.00 -10.03 -9.74
CA THR A 7 5.05 -8.95 -10.01
C THR A 7 5.15 -8.51 -11.49
N PRO A 8 4.04 -8.44 -12.25
CA PRO A 8 4.04 -7.96 -13.64
C PRO A 8 4.54 -6.53 -13.76
N ASP A 9 5.19 -6.19 -14.88
CA ASP A 9 5.77 -4.85 -15.10
C ASP A 9 4.74 -3.73 -15.02
N TRP A 10 3.57 -3.89 -15.66
CA TRP A 10 2.47 -2.92 -15.59
C TRP A 10 2.05 -2.61 -14.14
N LEU A 11 2.08 -3.62 -13.25
CA LEU A 11 1.66 -3.46 -11.87
C LEU A 11 2.73 -2.73 -11.06
N LYS A 12 4.01 -2.98 -11.36
CA LYS A 12 5.13 -2.23 -10.76
C LYS A 12 5.05 -0.75 -11.14
N GLU A 13 4.89 -0.45 -12.43
CA GLU A 13 4.79 0.92 -12.95
C GLU A 13 3.62 1.66 -12.32
N GLN A 14 2.46 1.03 -12.21
CA GLN A 14 1.28 1.63 -11.59
C GLN A 14 1.46 1.87 -10.09
N LEU A 15 2.06 0.92 -9.36
CA LEU A 15 2.38 1.10 -7.94
C LEU A 15 3.35 2.25 -7.74
N GLU A 16 4.41 2.33 -8.54
CA GLU A 16 5.41 3.38 -8.47
C GLU A 16 4.78 4.75 -8.76
N SER A 17 4.03 4.88 -9.87
CA SER A 17 3.32 6.11 -10.22
C SER A 17 2.32 6.54 -9.14
N THR A 18 1.61 5.58 -8.54
CA THR A 18 0.66 5.87 -7.46
C THR A 18 1.39 6.30 -6.20
N SER A 19 2.51 5.65 -5.86
CA SER A 19 3.33 5.98 -4.69
C SER A 19 3.96 7.38 -4.80
N ALA A 20 4.35 7.79 -6.01
CA ALA A 20 4.86 9.13 -6.25
C ALA A 20 3.78 10.21 -6.06
N SER A 21 2.53 9.90 -6.39
CA SER A 21 1.39 10.80 -6.19
C SER A 21 0.93 10.84 -4.72
N TRP A 22 1.17 9.77 -3.97
CA TRP A 22 0.72 9.56 -2.59
C TRP A 22 1.88 9.07 -1.71
N PRO A 23 2.92 9.91 -1.50
CA PRO A 23 4.19 9.48 -0.88
C PRO A 23 4.04 9.13 0.60
N GLN A 24 2.97 9.60 1.23
CA GLN A 24 2.65 9.37 2.62
C GLN A 24 1.78 8.13 2.83
N ASP A 25 1.27 7.51 1.79
CA ASP A 25 0.35 6.38 1.90
C ASP A 25 1.16 5.07 1.83
N ASP A 26 0.88 4.10 2.70
CA ASP A 26 1.59 2.80 2.68
C ASP A 26 0.68 1.71 2.11
N PHE A 27 1.06 1.20 0.94
CA PHE A 27 0.34 0.15 0.23
C PHE A 27 1.28 -0.69 -0.63
N GLY A 28 0.84 -1.89 -1.01
CA GLY A 28 1.63 -2.81 -1.81
C GLY A 28 0.81 -3.87 -2.53
N ALA A 29 1.43 -4.51 -3.52
CA ALA A 29 0.86 -5.68 -4.18
C ALA A 29 1.11 -6.95 -3.37
N VAL A 30 0.07 -7.77 -3.28
CA VAL A 30 0.10 -9.11 -2.67
C VAL A 30 -0.38 -10.10 -3.72
N GLN A 31 0.39 -11.17 -3.91
CA GLN A 31 -0.03 -12.29 -4.74
C GLN A 31 -0.97 -13.18 -3.94
N ARG A 32 -2.12 -13.53 -4.52
CA ARG A 32 -3.03 -14.53 -3.97
C ARG A 32 -2.97 -15.78 -4.83
N PRO A 33 -3.14 -16.97 -4.20
CA PRO A 33 -3.35 -18.20 -4.95
C PRO A 33 -4.52 -18.02 -5.92
N PRO A 34 -4.45 -18.60 -7.13
CA PRO A 34 -5.55 -18.54 -8.07
C PRO A 34 -6.79 -19.19 -7.47
N ALA A 35 -7.96 -18.60 -7.74
CA ALA A 35 -9.24 -19.14 -7.27
C ALA A 35 -9.55 -20.52 -7.87
N THR A 36 -8.92 -20.85 -9.00
CA THR A 36 -9.04 -22.14 -9.69
C THR A 36 -7.67 -22.82 -9.73
N PRO A 37 -7.58 -24.14 -9.45
CA PRO A 37 -6.34 -24.89 -9.61
C PRO A 37 -5.80 -24.73 -11.05
N GLY A 38 -4.55 -24.26 -11.18
CA GLY A 38 -3.90 -24.02 -12.47
C GLY A 38 -4.24 -22.69 -13.17
N GLY A 39 -5.03 -21.81 -12.54
CA GLY A 39 -5.29 -20.47 -13.05
C GLY A 39 -4.09 -19.52 -12.91
N PRO A 40 -4.09 -18.38 -13.61
CA PRO A 40 -3.05 -17.37 -13.46
C PRO A 40 -3.04 -16.78 -12.04
N PRO A 41 -1.87 -16.45 -11.48
CA PRO A 41 -1.77 -15.86 -10.15
C PRO A 41 -2.56 -14.56 -10.05
N GLU A 42 -3.32 -14.40 -8.97
CA GLU A 42 -4.23 -13.27 -8.83
C GLU A 42 -3.59 -12.17 -7.97
N TRP A 43 -3.35 -11.01 -8.57
CA TRP A 43 -2.76 -9.87 -7.88
C TRP A 43 -3.82 -9.04 -7.14
N ARG A 44 -3.45 -8.54 -5.96
CA ARG A 44 -4.27 -7.68 -5.11
C ARG A 44 -3.46 -6.52 -4.56
N ILE A 45 -4.09 -5.39 -4.34
CA ILE A 45 -3.49 -4.25 -3.65
C ILE A 45 -3.98 -4.25 -2.21
N LYS A 46 -3.03 -4.19 -1.28
CA LYS A 46 -3.29 -4.06 0.15
C LYS A 46 -2.87 -2.67 0.60
N CYS A 47 -3.78 -1.97 1.28
CA CYS A 47 -3.45 -0.78 2.06
C CYS A 47 -2.99 -1.23 3.46
N TYR A 48 -1.88 -0.70 3.95
CA TYR A 48 -1.37 -1.01 5.30
C TYR A 48 -1.96 -0.06 6.35
N ASP A 49 -2.43 1.11 5.93
CA ASP A 49 -3.12 2.09 6.80
C ASP A 49 -4.58 1.74 7.09
N CYS A 50 -5.19 0.95 6.21
CA CYS A 50 -6.59 0.54 6.33
C CYS A 50 -6.69 -0.98 6.45
N PRO A 51 -6.91 -1.53 7.66
CA PRO A 51 -7.10 -2.95 7.83
C PRO A 51 -8.41 -3.41 7.16
N GLY A 52 -8.35 -4.53 6.45
CA GLY A 52 -9.54 -5.30 6.07
C GLY A 52 -9.92 -5.34 4.59
N MET A 53 -9.28 -4.55 3.71
CA MET A 53 -9.65 -4.52 2.28
C MET A 53 -8.48 -4.83 1.34
N LEU A 54 -8.69 -5.81 0.46
CA LEU A 54 -7.81 -6.16 -0.65
C LEU A 54 -8.50 -5.76 -1.96
N TYR A 55 -7.89 -4.85 -2.71
CA TYR A 55 -8.45 -4.34 -3.96
C TYR A 55 -7.98 -5.18 -5.14
N LYS A 56 -8.88 -5.49 -6.06
CA LYS A 56 -8.50 -6.04 -7.35
C LYS A 56 -7.96 -4.91 -8.23
N PRO A 57 -6.82 -5.07 -8.91
CA PRO A 57 -6.44 -4.15 -9.97
C PRO A 57 -7.58 -4.10 -11.01
N GLY A 58 -7.87 -2.89 -11.49
CA GLY A 58 -9.01 -2.62 -12.37
C GLY A 58 -8.85 -3.26 -13.76
N PRO A 59 -9.95 -3.35 -14.53
CA PRO A 59 -9.88 -3.74 -15.93
C PRO A 59 -8.93 -2.79 -16.68
N GLY A 60 -8.06 -3.34 -17.53
CA GLY A 60 -7.08 -2.55 -18.27
C GLY A 60 -5.77 -2.26 -17.52
N HIS A 61 -5.46 -3.03 -16.47
CA HIS A 61 -4.17 -2.92 -15.76
C HIS A 61 -3.97 -1.60 -15.00
N THR A 62 -5.05 -1.02 -14.46
CA THR A 62 -5.00 0.25 -13.71
C THR A 62 -5.31 0.07 -12.22
N LEU A 63 -5.00 1.09 -11.42
CA LEU A 63 -5.34 1.18 -10.00
C LEU A 63 -6.47 2.17 -9.71
N ASP A 64 -7.30 2.52 -10.70
CA ASP A 64 -8.29 3.59 -10.58
C ASP A 64 -9.28 3.38 -9.42
N ASN A 65 -9.77 2.16 -9.26
CA ASN A 65 -10.64 1.80 -8.13
C ASN A 65 -9.94 1.99 -6.77
N PHE A 66 -8.64 1.76 -6.72
CA PHE A 66 -7.83 1.97 -5.51
C PHE A 66 -7.57 3.46 -5.26
N ILE A 67 -7.46 4.29 -6.30
CA ILE A 67 -7.30 5.75 -6.14
C ILE A 67 -8.51 6.36 -5.41
N VAL A 68 -9.72 5.83 -5.64
CA VAL A 68 -10.92 6.25 -4.89
C VAL A 68 -10.76 5.98 -3.39
N HIS A 69 -10.17 4.84 -3.02
CA HIS A 69 -9.84 4.52 -1.63
C HIS A 69 -8.83 5.51 -1.05
N LEU A 70 -7.77 5.83 -1.80
CA LEU A 70 -6.77 6.82 -1.36
C LEU A 70 -7.42 8.19 -1.11
N ARG A 71 -8.33 8.64 -1.98
CA ARG A 71 -9.05 9.92 -1.80
C ARG A 71 -10.07 9.90 -0.65
N ASN A 72 -10.39 8.75 -0.08
CA ASN A 72 -11.37 8.64 0.99
C ASN A 72 -10.87 9.35 2.27
N ARG A 73 -11.75 10.15 2.87
CA ARG A 73 -11.46 10.89 4.11
C ARG A 73 -11.02 9.97 5.27
N ASN A 74 -11.64 8.80 5.42
CA ASN A 74 -11.29 7.88 6.51
C ASN A 74 -9.88 7.34 6.35
N HIS A 75 -9.49 6.97 5.13
CA HIS A 75 -8.12 6.56 4.82
C HIS A 75 -7.14 7.70 5.16
N ARG A 76 -7.44 8.93 4.74
CA ARG A 76 -6.59 10.08 5.04
C ARG A 76 -6.42 10.35 6.52
N ASN A 77 -7.47 10.21 7.31
CA ASN A 77 -7.38 10.33 8.76
C ASN A 77 -6.48 9.24 9.36
N ASN A 78 -6.51 8.02 8.85
CA ASN A 78 -5.63 6.93 9.32
C ASN A 78 -4.17 7.21 8.99
N VAL A 79 -3.87 7.67 7.77
CA VAL A 79 -2.52 8.07 7.34
C VAL A 79 -1.99 9.20 8.23
N SER A 80 -2.78 10.25 8.46
CA SER A 80 -2.40 11.35 9.35
C SER A 80 -2.08 10.88 10.77
N LYS A 81 -2.91 9.98 11.33
CA LYS A 81 -2.66 9.40 12.65
C LYS A 81 -1.34 8.63 12.70
N ARG A 82 -1.09 7.75 11.72
CA ARG A 82 0.16 6.98 11.64
C ARG A 82 1.38 7.89 11.56
N ILE A 83 1.31 8.97 10.77
CA ILE A 83 2.40 9.93 10.64
C ILE A 83 2.64 10.68 11.96
N MET A 84 1.57 11.17 12.60
CA MET A 84 1.67 11.83 13.90
C MET A 84 2.26 10.90 14.97
N GLU A 85 1.84 9.63 15.00
CA GLU A 85 2.40 8.61 15.90
C GLU A 85 3.87 8.35 15.58
N ALA A 86 4.25 8.21 14.31
CA ALA A 86 5.64 7.98 13.89
C ALA A 86 6.56 9.17 14.23
N GLU A 87 6.07 10.41 14.09
CA GLU A 87 6.79 11.62 14.51
C GLU A 87 6.98 11.66 16.02
N SER A 88 5.96 11.26 16.79
CA SER A 88 6.04 11.23 18.26
C SER A 88 7.05 10.22 18.80
N VAL A 89 7.18 9.06 18.14
CA VAL A 89 8.16 8.02 18.53
C VAL A 89 9.59 8.44 18.20
N SER A 90 9.79 9.18 17.10
CA SER A 90 11.13 9.60 16.66
C SER A 90 11.75 10.69 17.57
N ALA A 91 10.92 11.44 18.30
CA ALA A 91 11.38 12.47 19.23
C ALA A 91 11.88 11.91 20.57
N ASP A 92 11.46 10.71 20.98
CA ASP A 92 11.78 10.12 22.28
C ASP A 92 13.12 9.34 22.26
N VAL A 93 13.53 8.81 21.09
CA VAL A 93 14.72 7.96 20.95
C VAL A 93 16.05 8.74 21.05
N THR A 94 16.05 10.07 20.88
CA THR A 94 17.29 10.88 20.91
C THR A 94 17.83 11.20 22.30
N ALA A 95 17.18 10.73 23.38
CA ALA A 95 17.58 11.01 24.76
C ALA A 95 18.37 9.90 25.46
N ALA A 96 18.67 8.77 24.80
CA ALA A 96 19.23 7.58 25.44
C ALA A 96 20.49 7.03 24.74
N ASP A 97 21.51 7.86 24.52
CA ASP A 97 22.87 7.38 24.24
C ASP A 97 23.88 8.40 24.79
N GLY A 98 24.25 8.24 26.07
CA GLY A 98 25.12 9.19 26.77
C GLY A 98 25.23 8.94 28.26
N ALA A 99 25.78 7.78 28.67
CA ALA A 99 26.37 7.56 29.99
C ALA A 99 27.43 6.46 29.92
#